data_AF-A0A920E1K2-F1
#
_entry.id   AF-A0A920E1K2-F1
#
_cell.length_a   1.000
_cell.length_b   1.000
_cell.length_c   1.000
_cell.angle_alpha   90.00
_cell.angle_beta   90.00
_cell.angle_gamma   90.00
#
_symmetry.space_group_name_H-M   'P 1'
#
loop_
_entity.id
_entity.type
_entity.pdbx_description
1 polymer ?
#
loop_
_entity_poly.entity_id
_entity_poly.type
_entity_poly.pdbx_seq_one_letter_code
_entity_poly.pdbx_strand_id
1 'polypeptide(L)' 'MRAAKTPIERLEFGLRWEAYRLAYFSSIGHSTEVAALTAKLQKLEEDLRRESYQFSDVGQTAFQ' A
#
# COMPACT_ATOMS: atom_id res chain seq x y z
N MET A 1 18.22 8.63 16.22
CA MET A 1 18.01 8.51 14.75
C MET A 1 16.67 7.81 14.53
N ARG A 2 15.74 8.38 13.75
CA ARG A 2 14.51 7.64 13.37
C ARG A 2 14.93 6.51 12.43
N ALA A 3 14.57 5.27 12.75
CA ALA A 3 14.77 4.14 11.85
C ALA A 3 14.10 4.44 10.50
N ALA A 4 14.79 4.17 9.40
CA ALA A 4 14.20 4.27 8.08
C ALA A 4 13.05 3.26 7.98
N LYS A 5 11.87 3.70 7.55
CA LYS A 5 10.72 2.81 7.38
C LYS A 5 11.05 1.69 6.39
N THR A 6 10.71 0.45 6.72
CA THR A 6 10.85 -0.69 5.81
C THR A 6 10.01 -0.46 4.54
N PRO A 7 10.32 -1.13 3.41
CA PRO A 7 9.47 -1.07 2.21
C PRO A 7 7.98 -1.34 2.52
N ILE A 8 7.69 -2.37 3.32
CA ILE A 8 6.34 -2.72 3.76
C ILE A 8 5.70 -1.58 4.58
N GLU A 9 6.39 -1.04 5.57
CA GLU A 9 5.85 0.07 6.39
C GLU A 9 5.54 1.33 5.56
N ARG A 10 6.30 1.56 4.48
CA ARG A 10 6.01 2.65 3.53
C ARG A 10 4.77 2.37 2.70
N LEU A 11 4.61 1.13 2.22
CA LEU A 11 3.42 0.71 1.46
C LEU A 11 2.16 0.74 2.32
N GLU A 12 2.20 0.21 3.55
CA GLU A 12 1.08 0.24 4.49
C GLU A 12 0.68 1.67 4.89
N PHE A 13 1.66 2.56 5.04
CA PHE A 13 1.37 3.98 5.29
C PHE A 13 0.71 4.61 4.06
N GLY A 14 1.25 4.35 2.86
CA GLY A 14 0.67 4.82 1.61
C GLY A 14 -0.77 4.35 1.42
N LEU A 15 -1.04 3.06 1.68
CA LEU A 15 -2.38 2.47 1.59
C LEU A 15 -3.37 3.18 2.53
N ARG A 16 -3.01 3.32 3.81
CA ARG A 16 -3.84 4.03 4.79
C ARG A 16 -4.11 5.48 4.37
N TRP A 17 -3.05 6.19 3.94
CA TRP A 17 -3.15 7.59 3.52
C TRP A 17 -4.10 7.79 2.34
N GLU A 18 -3.95 6.99 1.28
CA GLU A 18 -4.79 7.12 0.09
C GLU A 18 -6.23 6.67 0.36
N ALA A 19 -6.44 5.70 1.26
CA ALA A 19 -7.78 5.28 1.67
C ALA A 19 -8.53 6.40 2.41
N TYR A 20 -7.85 7.13 3.30
CA TYR A 20 -8.43 8.33 3.93
C TYR A 20 -8.80 9.40 2.91
N ARG A 21 -7.93 9.64 1.91
CA ARG A 21 -8.23 10.60 0.85
C ARG A 21 -9.41 10.16 -0.01
N LEU A 22 -9.51 8.87 -0.34
CA LEU A 22 -10.64 8.31 -1.07
C LEU A 22 -11.95 8.57 -0.31
N ALA A 23 -11.98 8.26 0.99
CA ALA A 23 -13.15 8.50 1.83
C ALA A 23 -13.54 9.99 1.87
N TYR A 24 -12.56 10.87 1.99
CA TYR A 24 -12.79 12.32 1.93
C TYR A 24 -13.41 12.75 0.60
N PHE A 25 -12.76 12.46 -0.54
CA PHE A 25 -13.26 12.88 -1.86
C PHE A 25 -14.60 12.24 -2.22
N SER A 26 -14.84 11.00 -1.76
CA SER A 26 -16.14 10.35 -1.89
C SER A 26 -17.23 11.11 -1.13
N SER A 27 -16.94 11.59 0.09
CA SER A 27 -17.90 12.34 0.90
C SER A 27 -18.30 13.70 0.32
N ILE A 28 -17.42 14.31 -0.50
CA ILE A 28 -17.66 15.61 -1.14
C ILE A 28 -18.02 15.51 -2.63
N GLY A 29 -18.23 14.30 -3.16
CA GLY A 29 -18.74 14.09 -4.52
C GLY A 29 -17.71 14.28 -5.65
N HIS A 30 -16.41 14.25 -5.35
CA HIS A 30 -15.33 14.41 -6.32
C HIS A 30 -15.02 13.10 -7.06
N SER A 31 -15.85 12.76 -8.05
CA SER A 31 -15.85 11.45 -8.71
C SER A 31 -14.57 11.14 -9.50
N THR A 32 -13.91 12.14 -10.09
CA THR A 32 -12.63 11.97 -10.80
C THR A 32 -11.50 11.59 -9.85
N GLU A 33 -11.39 12.29 -8.72
CA GLU A 33 -10.41 11.99 -7.67
C GLU A 33 -10.68 10.61 -7.05
N VAL A 34 -11.94 10.26 -6.84
CA VAL A 34 -12.34 8.92 -6.36
C VAL A 34 -11.86 7.83 -7.31
N ALA A 35 -12.09 7.97 -8.62
CA ALA A 35 -11.65 6.99 -9.60
C ALA A 35 -10.12 6.86 -9.63
N ALA A 36 -9.40 8.00 -9.63
CA ALA A 36 -7.94 8.02 -9.63
C ALA A 36 -7.34 7.38 -8.36
N LEU A 37 -7.92 7.68 -7.19
CA LEU A 37 -7.48 7.12 -5.92
C LEU A 37 -7.81 5.64 -5.79
N THR A 38 -8.93 5.18 -6.35
CA THR A 38 -9.30 3.75 -6.39
C THR A 38 -8.24 2.94 -7.16
N ALA A 39 -7.84 3.41 -8.35
CA ALA A 39 -6.79 2.76 -9.14
C ALA A 39 -5.43 2.77 -8.40
N LYS A 40 -5.12 3.86 -7.70
CA LYS A 40 -3.90 3.96 -6.89
C LYS A 40 -3.89 2.99 -5.71
N LEU A 41 -5.01 2.80 -5.04
CA LEU A 41 -5.16 1.85 -3.94
C LEU A 41 -4.97 0.40 -4.40
N GLN A 42 -5.59 0.02 -5.52
CA GLN A 42 -5.41 -1.33 -6.10
C GLN A 42 -3.94 -1.64 -6.37
N LYS A 43 -3.21 -0.67 -6.93
CA LYS A 43 -1.77 -0.82 -7.15
C LYS A 43 -0.99 -0.97 -5.83
N LEU A 44 -1.30 -0.16 -4.82
CA LEU A 44 -0.64 -0.25 -3.51
C LEU A 44 -0.91 -1.58 -2.80
N GLU A 45 -2.12 -2.12 -2.92
CA GLU A 45 -2.47 -3.44 -2.39
C GLU A 45 -1.70 -4.56 -3.09
N GLU A 46 -1.54 -4.47 -4.41
CA GLU A 46 -0.74 -5.43 -5.18
C GLU A 46 0.75 -5.35 -4.85
N ASP A 47 1.32 -4.14 -4.76
CA ASP A 47 2.71 -3.93 -4.35
C ASP A 47 2.96 -4.46 -2.92
N LEU A 48 2.04 -4.21 -1.98
CA LEU A 48 2.12 -4.71 -0.61
C LEU A 48 2.05 -6.24 -0.56
N ARG A 49 1.15 -6.84 -1.34
CA ARG A 49 1.00 -8.29 -1.46
C ARG A 49 2.29 -8.92 -1.99
N ARG A 50 2.85 -8.37 -3.05
CA ARG A 50 4.10 -8.84 -3.65
C ARG A 50 5.27 -8.77 -2.67
N GLU A 51 5.45 -7.63 -2.00
CA GLU A 51 6.54 -7.45 -1.03
C GLU A 51 6.40 -8.42 0.15
N SER A 52 5.17 -8.66 0.61
CA SER A 52 4.87 -9.62 1.69
C SER A 52 5.20 -11.07 1.30
N TYR A 53 4.92 -11.46 0.05
CA TYR A 53 5.29 -12.77 -0.47
C TYR A 53 6.80 -12.92 -0.70
N GLN A 54 7.47 -11.89 -1.22
CA GLN A 54 8.94 -11.91 -1.37
C GLN A 54 9.65 -12.08 -0.02
N PHE A 55 9.11 -11.50 1.06
CA PHE A 55 9.64 -11.73 2.40
C PHE A 55 9.39 -13.15 2.94
N SER A 56 8.31 -13.80 2.48
CA SER A 56 7.96 -15.18 2.86
C SER A 56 8.85 -16.23 2.17
N ASP A 57 9.28 -15.99 0.93
CA ASP A 57 10.14 -16.91 0.15
C ASP A 57 11.61 -16.95 0.63
N VAL A 58 12.14 -15.85 1.18
CA VAL A 58 13.52 -15.81 1.71
C VAL A 58 13.66 -16.69 2.95
N GLY A 59 12.58 -16.95 3.68
CA GLY A 59 12.59 -17.86 4.84
C GLY A 59 12.69 -19.35 4.49
N GLN A 60 12.34 -19.74 3.26
CA GLN A 60 12.38 -21.16 2.84
C GLN A 60 13.69 -21.56 2.15
N THR A 61 14.36 -20.62 1.48
CA THR A 61 15.63 -20.90 0.78
C THR A 61 16.86 -20.86 1.70
N ALA A 62 16.74 -20.30 2.90
CA ALA A 62 17.84 -20.23 3.88
C ALA A 62 18.12 -21.55 4.64
N PHE A 63 17.39 -22.63 4.35
CA PHE A 63 17.51 -23.94 5.01
C PHE A 63 17.75 -25.12 4.04
N GLN A 64 18.16 -24.85 2.79
CA GLN A 64 18.63 -25.90 1.87
C GLN A 64 20.16 -25.97 1.81
#